data_AF-A0A438IRU7-F1
#
_entry.id   AF-A0A438IRU7-F1
#
_cell.length_a   1.000
_cell.length_b   1.000
_cell.length_c   1.000
_cell.angle_alpha   90.00
_cell.angle_beta   90.00
_cell.angle_gamma   90.00
#
_symmetry.space_group_name_H-M   'P 1'
#
loop_
_entity.id
_entity.type
_entity.pdbx_description
1 polymer ?
#
loop_
_entity_poly.entity_id
_entity_poly.type
_entity_poly.pdbx_seq_one_letter_code
_entity_poly.pdbx_strand_id
1 'polypeptide(L)'
;MLACQPLVRSNRASLLIDDVIRSTPDYQPRQICKDFQRQHGMQLTYLQAWNIKEKANERIYGEPKYYYKLLPWMCEKMVATNPGSIVELGHSSDGHFEQLFVAHSVSIQGFAMGCRPIIAIDSPI
;
A
#
# COMPACT_ATOMS: atom_id res chain seq x y z
N MET A 1 20.93 -10.96 -37.12
CA MET A 1 21.16 -9.61 -36.57
C MET A 1 20.14 -9.39 -35.46
N LEU A 2 20.46 -9.77 -34.22
CA LEU A 2 19.57 -9.59 -33.07
C LEU A 2 19.66 -8.13 -32.64
N ALA A 3 18.57 -7.38 -32.85
CA ALA A 3 18.48 -6.01 -32.37
C ALA A 3 18.47 -6.04 -30.83
N CYS A 4 19.55 -5.54 -30.23
CA CYS A 4 19.63 -5.23 -28.81
C CYS A 4 18.57 -4.14 -28.55
N GLN A 5 17.43 -4.51 -27.98
CA GLN A 5 16.46 -3.52 -27.52
C GLN A 5 17.17 -2.65 -26.47
N PRO A 6 17.14 -1.31 -26.60
CA PRO A 6 17.82 -0.46 -25.66
C PRO A 6 17.17 -0.65 -24.30
N LEU A 7 17.95 -1.15 -23.34
CA LEU A 7 17.58 -1.21 -21.94
C LEU A 7 17.45 0.24 -21.45
N VAL A 8 16.27 0.83 -21.62
CA VAL A 8 15.97 2.17 -21.12
C VAL A 8 16.25 2.15 -19.63
N ARG A 9 17.25 2.92 -19.20
CA ARG A 9 17.46 3.16 -17.77
C ARG A 9 16.14 3.70 -17.23
N SER A 10 15.49 2.89 -16.41
CA SER A 10 14.10 3.00 -15.92
C SER A 10 13.68 4.39 -15.43
N ASN A 11 14.62 5.28 -15.13
CA ASN A 11 14.36 6.60 -14.57
C ASN A 11 13.68 7.56 -15.56
N ARG A 12 14.03 7.56 -16.86
CA ARG A 12 13.41 8.50 -17.82
C ARG A 12 11.98 8.13 -18.21
N ALA A 13 11.68 6.82 -18.27
CA ALA A 13 10.34 6.35 -18.62
C ALA A 13 9.30 6.72 -17.54
N SER A 14 9.68 6.74 -16.26
CA SER A 14 8.74 7.16 -15.19
C SER A 14 8.27 8.60 -15.33
N LEU A 15 9.13 9.51 -15.79
CA LEU A 15 8.76 10.92 -15.97
C LEU A 15 7.69 11.12 -17.05
N LEU A 16 7.59 10.22 -18.03
CA LEU A 16 6.61 10.32 -19.11
C LEU A 16 5.19 9.99 -18.66
N ILE A 17 5.03 9.35 -17.49
CA ILE A 17 3.73 8.96 -16.97
C ILE A 17 3.32 9.75 -15.72
N ASP A 18 4.14 10.68 -15.24
CA ASP A 18 3.85 11.41 -14.00
C ASP A 18 2.49 12.11 -14.05
N ASP A 19 2.19 12.80 -15.15
CA ASP A 19 0.89 13.49 -15.35
C ASP A 19 -0.28 12.50 -15.45
N VAL A 20 -0.07 11.36 -16.10
CA VAL A 20 -1.09 10.30 -16.23
C VAL A 20 -1.40 9.67 -14.88
N ILE A 21 -0.38 9.44 -14.05
CA ILE A 21 -0.56 8.91 -12.69
C ILE A 21 -1.24 9.94 -11.77
N ARG A 22 -0.97 11.24 -11.97
CA ARG A 22 -1.68 12.31 -11.24
C ARG A 22 -3.15 12.40 -11.63
N SER A 23 -3.48 12.28 -12.93
CA SER A 23 -4.87 12.34 -13.39
C SER A 23 -5.65 11.06 -13.15
N THR A 24 -4.95 9.92 -13.17
CA THR A 24 -5.55 8.58 -13.18
C THR A 24 -4.72 7.63 -12.28
N PRO A 25 -4.90 7.68 -10.94
CA PRO A 25 -4.08 6.90 -10.00
C PRO A 25 -4.20 5.37 -10.19
N ASP A 26 -5.33 4.90 -10.69
CA ASP A 26 -5.64 3.49 -10.97
C ASP A 26 -5.04 2.97 -12.29
N TYR A 27 -4.31 3.81 -13.03
CA TYR A 27 -3.70 3.47 -14.31
C TYR A 27 -2.81 2.21 -14.21
N GLN A 28 -3.16 1.19 -14.98
CA GLN A 28 -2.61 -0.16 -14.80
C GLN A 28 -1.31 -0.36 -15.58
N PRO A 29 -0.40 -1.24 -15.11
CA PRO A 29 0.82 -1.58 -15.87
C PRO A 29 0.53 -2.09 -17.28
N ARG A 30 -0.57 -2.81 -17.48
CA ARG A 30 -0.99 -3.27 -18.82
C ARG A 30 -1.35 -2.11 -19.75
N GLN A 31 -1.89 -1.01 -19.23
CA GLN A 31 -2.16 0.20 -20.01
C GLN A 31 -0.85 0.91 -20.34
N ILE A 32 0.07 1.02 -19.37
CA ILE A 32 1.43 1.54 -19.59
C ILE A 32 2.13 0.79 -20.73
N CYS A 33 2.11 -0.55 -20.73
CA CYS A 33 2.68 -1.35 -21.82
C CYS A 33 2.07 -0.99 -23.19
N LYS A 34 0.74 -0.87 -23.27
CA LYS A 34 0.03 -0.55 -24.52
C LYS A 34 0.38 0.85 -25.02
N ASP A 35 0.42 1.82 -24.12
CA ASP A 35 0.59 3.22 -24.48
C ASP A 35 2.06 3.54 -24.77
N PHE A 36 3.02 2.91 -24.09
CA PHE A 36 4.44 2.99 -24.47
C PHE A 36 4.69 2.42 -25.86
N GLN A 37 4.04 1.29 -26.19
CA GLN A 37 4.16 0.75 -27.54
C GLN A 37 3.53 1.67 -28.59
N ARG A 38 2.37 2.27 -28.29
CA ARG A 38 1.66 3.16 -29.23
C ARG A 38 2.34 4.51 -29.42
N GLN A 39 2.80 5.13 -28.35
CA GLN A 39 3.31 6.50 -28.35
C GLN A 39 4.82 6.58 -28.62
N HIS A 40 5.56 5.53 -28.25
CA HIS A 40 7.02 5.54 -28.30
C HIS A 40 7.62 4.33 -29.03
N GLY A 41 6.79 3.38 -29.52
CA GLY A 41 7.27 2.16 -30.17
C GLY A 41 8.03 1.21 -29.24
N MET A 42 7.92 1.40 -27.92
CA MET A 42 8.65 0.63 -26.92
C MET A 42 7.80 -0.49 -26.34
N GLN A 43 8.28 -1.73 -26.50
CA GLN A 43 7.68 -2.89 -25.85
C GLN A 43 8.20 -3.02 -24.42
N LEU A 44 7.30 -2.88 -23.44
CA LEU A 44 7.61 -3.08 -22.02
C LEU A 44 7.06 -4.42 -21.54
N THR A 45 7.81 -5.11 -20.68
CA THR A 45 7.25 -6.20 -19.88
C THR A 45 6.33 -5.64 -18.79
N TYR A 46 5.44 -6.49 -18.29
CA TYR A 46 4.56 -6.10 -17.18
C TYR A 46 5.34 -5.61 -15.96
N LEU A 47 6.44 -6.29 -15.59
CA LEU A 47 7.29 -5.91 -14.45
C LEU A 47 7.98 -4.56 -14.68
N GLN A 48 8.42 -4.26 -15.91
CA GLN A 48 8.98 -2.96 -16.24
C GLN A 48 7.92 -1.85 -16.10
N ALA A 49 6.72 -2.07 -16.62
CA ALA A 49 5.62 -1.13 -16.48
C ALA A 49 5.21 -0.91 -15.02
N TRP A 50 5.18 -1.98 -14.21
CA TRP A 50 4.96 -1.90 -12.78
C TRP A 50 6.03 -1.03 -12.10
N ASN A 51 7.30 -1.31 -12.34
CA ASN A 51 8.42 -0.55 -11.76
C ASN A 51 8.42 0.92 -12.20
N ILE A 52 8.02 1.20 -13.43
CA ILE A 52 7.85 2.56 -13.95
C ILE A 52 6.74 3.28 -13.17
N LYS A 53 5.59 2.60 -12.94
CA LYS A 53 4.49 3.13 -12.12
C LYS A 53 4.92 3.40 -10.69
N GLU A 54 5.60 2.46 -10.04
CA GLU A 54 6.04 2.62 -8.65
C GLU A 54 7.02 3.78 -8.50
N LYS A 55 7.95 3.96 -9.44
CA LYS A 55 8.85 5.13 -9.44
C LYS A 55 8.13 6.46 -9.66
N ALA A 56 7.07 6.47 -10.47
CA ALA A 56 6.23 7.66 -10.62
C ALA A 56 5.46 7.95 -9.33
N ASN A 57 4.85 6.92 -8.73
CA ASN A 57 4.15 7.01 -7.44
C ASN A 57 5.06 7.55 -6.33
N GLU A 58 6.26 6.99 -6.16
CA GLU A 58 7.24 7.45 -5.18
C GLU A 58 7.61 8.93 -5.36
N ARG A 59 7.66 9.41 -6.60
CA ARG A 59 7.99 10.81 -6.92
C ARG A 59 6.82 11.75 -6.68
N ILE A 60 5.59 11.31 -6.97
CA ILE A 60 4.37 12.11 -6.87
C ILE A 60 3.89 12.20 -5.42
N TYR A 61 3.87 11.06 -4.73
CA TYR A 61 3.23 10.89 -3.43
C TYR A 61 4.23 10.66 -2.28
N GLY A 62 5.50 10.43 -2.61
CA GLY A 62 6.54 10.08 -1.65
C GLY A 62 6.75 8.57 -1.51
N GLU A 63 7.83 8.20 -0.84
CA GLU A 63 8.16 6.80 -0.59
C GLU A 63 7.08 6.08 0.25
N PRO A 64 6.84 4.78 0.01
CA PRO A 64 5.85 4.00 0.74
C PRO A 64 5.92 4.08 2.26
N LYS A 65 7.13 4.16 2.81
CA LYS A 65 7.38 4.29 4.24
C LYS A 65 6.78 5.57 4.85
N TYR A 66 6.46 6.58 4.05
CA TYR A 66 5.86 7.83 4.53
C TYR A 66 4.33 7.78 4.62
N TYR A 67 3.65 6.87 3.92
CA TYR A 67 2.19 6.79 3.95
C TYR A 67 1.65 6.53 5.38
N TYR A 68 2.42 5.83 6.20
CA TYR A 68 1.99 5.40 7.54
C TYR A 68 2.48 6.31 8.67
N LYS A 69 3.22 7.39 8.37
CA LYS A 69 3.73 8.31 9.40
C LYS A 69 2.64 8.98 10.23
N LEU A 70 1.42 9.07 9.70
CA LEU A 70 0.27 9.64 10.40
C LEU A 70 -0.41 8.63 11.35
N LEU A 71 -0.14 7.33 11.22
CA LEU A 71 -0.81 6.30 12.01
C LEU A 71 -0.64 6.49 13.53
N PRO A 72 0.54 6.81 14.09
CA PRO A 72 0.67 7.03 15.52
C PRO A 72 -0.29 8.13 16.03
N TRP A 73 -0.32 9.26 15.34
CA TRP A 73 -1.23 10.37 15.67
C TRP A 73 -2.70 9.96 15.52
N MET A 74 -3.06 9.20 14.49
CA MET A 74 -4.43 8.69 14.32
C MET A 74 -4.80 7.73 15.45
N CYS A 75 -3.91 6.82 15.84
CA CYS A 75 -4.14 5.88 16.93
C CYS A 75 -4.39 6.62 18.25
N GLU A 76 -3.58 7.63 18.56
CA GLU A 76 -3.79 8.52 19.71
C GLU A 76 -5.17 9.19 19.67
N LYS A 77 -5.59 9.72 18.51
CA LYS A 77 -6.91 10.34 18.35
C LYS A 77 -8.06 9.35 18.48
N MET A 78 -7.90 8.12 18.01
CA MET A 78 -8.91 7.07 18.15
C MET A 78 -9.16 6.71 19.62
N VAL A 79 -8.09 6.55 20.40
CA VAL A 79 -8.18 6.27 21.84
C VAL A 79 -8.77 7.46 22.60
N ALA A 80 -8.35 8.69 22.27
CA ALA A 80 -8.87 9.90 22.91
C ALA A 80 -10.38 10.11 22.62
N THR A 81 -10.83 9.79 21.41
CA THR A 81 -12.23 9.96 21.00
C THR A 81 -13.13 8.87 21.56
N ASN A 82 -12.63 7.64 21.68
CA ASN A 82 -13.38 6.49 22.17
C ASN A 82 -12.64 5.83 23.34
N PRO A 83 -12.72 6.42 24.55
CA PRO A 83 -12.11 5.85 25.74
C PRO A 83 -12.51 4.38 25.94
N GLY A 84 -11.53 3.54 26.30
CA GLY A 84 -11.70 2.10 26.46
C GLY A 84 -11.56 1.29 25.17
N SER A 85 -11.35 1.93 24.01
CA SER A 85 -10.96 1.21 22.79
C SER A 85 -9.50 0.78 22.88
N ILE A 86 -9.18 -0.38 22.34
CA ILE A 86 -7.82 -0.91 22.23
C ILE A 86 -7.32 -0.63 20.81
N VAL A 87 -6.18 0.02 20.69
CA VAL A 87 -5.51 0.28 19.41
C VAL A 87 -4.05 -0.11 19.56
N GLU A 88 -3.57 -1.02 18.71
CA GLU A 88 -2.20 -1.50 18.73
C GLU A 88 -1.57 -1.34 17.34
N LEU A 89 -0.41 -0.69 17.32
CA LEU A 89 0.34 -0.41 16.09
C LEU A 89 1.64 -1.23 16.10
N GLY A 90 1.71 -2.23 15.24
CA GLY A 90 2.85 -3.12 15.05
C GLY A 90 3.85 -2.55 14.03
N HIS A 91 5.13 -2.62 14.38
CA HIS A 91 6.24 -2.24 13.52
C HIS A 91 7.26 -3.38 13.46
N SER A 92 7.89 -3.51 12.29
CA SER A 92 9.03 -4.39 12.09
C SER A 92 10.26 -3.88 12.84
N SER A 93 11.31 -4.71 12.94
CA SER A 93 12.57 -4.34 13.58
C SER A 93 13.30 -3.18 12.88
N ASP A 94 13.06 -2.97 11.59
CA ASP A 94 13.55 -1.86 10.78
C ASP A 94 12.58 -0.66 10.73
N GLY A 95 11.52 -0.68 11.54
CA GLY A 95 10.63 0.46 11.76
C GLY A 95 9.58 0.68 10.67
N HIS A 96 9.34 -0.32 9.82
CA HIS A 96 8.24 -0.31 8.86
C HIS A 96 6.93 -0.72 9.53
N PHE A 97 5.83 -0.16 9.05
CA PHE A 97 4.49 -0.58 9.47
C PHE A 97 4.24 -2.03 9.06
N GLU A 98 3.78 -2.86 10.01
CA GLU A 98 3.38 -4.24 9.75
C GLU A 98 1.87 -4.45 9.94
N GLN A 99 1.31 -3.93 11.05
CA GLN A 99 -0.07 -4.21 11.42
C GLN A 99 -0.68 -3.07 12.25
N LEU A 100 -1.98 -2.84 12.06
CA LEU A 100 -2.81 -2.03 12.95
C LEU A 100 -3.97 -2.90 13.44
N PHE A 101 -4.08 -3.08 14.75
CA PHE A 101 -5.22 -3.72 15.40
C PHE A 101 -6.09 -2.68 16.08
N VAL A 102 -7.41 -2.78 15.91
CA VAL A 102 -8.39 -1.87 16.48
C VAL A 102 -9.57 -2.66 17.03
N ALA A 103 -9.83 -2.51 18.33
CA ALA A 103 -11.03 -3.00 18.98
C ALA A 103 -11.74 -1.84 19.69
N HIS A 104 -12.90 -1.44 19.17
CA HIS A 104 -13.68 -0.37 19.77
C HIS A 104 -14.30 -0.79 21.11
N SER A 105 -14.35 0.14 22.07
CA SER A 105 -14.91 -0.11 23.41
C SER A 105 -16.33 -0.69 23.35
N VAL A 106 -17.17 -0.18 22.45
CA VAL A 106 -18.54 -0.67 22.23
C VAL A 106 -18.57 -2.12 21.76
N SER A 107 -17.62 -2.54 20.91
CA SER A 107 -17.52 -3.91 20.43
C SER A 107 -17.05 -4.85 21.55
N ILE A 108 -16.07 -4.42 22.35
CA ILE A 108 -15.56 -5.16 23.50
C ILE A 108 -16.68 -5.38 24.53
N GLN A 109 -17.39 -4.31 24.88
CA GLN A 109 -18.51 -4.34 25.83
C GLN A 109 -19.68 -5.18 25.30
N GLY A 110 -20.04 -5.01 24.02
CA GLY A 110 -21.09 -5.79 23.38
C GLY A 110 -20.77 -7.28 23.38
N PHE A 111 -19.50 -7.64 23.12
CA PHE A 111 -19.07 -9.03 23.20
C PHE A 111 -19.16 -9.56 24.64
N ALA A 112 -18.59 -8.83 25.61
CA ALA A 112 -18.55 -9.26 27.00
C ALA A 112 -19.95 -9.40 27.65
N MET A 113 -20.89 -8.52 27.30
CA MET A 113 -22.23 -8.50 27.91
C MET A 113 -23.29 -9.24 27.10
N GLY A 114 -23.12 -9.31 25.77
CA GLY A 114 -24.16 -9.79 24.85
C GLY A 114 -23.86 -11.13 24.18
N CYS A 115 -22.59 -11.54 24.09
CA CYS A 115 -22.25 -12.83 23.47
C CYS A 115 -22.41 -13.98 24.48
N ARG A 116 -22.91 -15.11 23.99
CA ARG A 116 -22.90 -16.36 24.77
C ARG A 116 -21.44 -16.79 24.97
N PRO A 117 -21.08 -17.32 26.16
CA PRO A 117 -19.72 -17.81 26.41
C PRO A 117 -19.32 -18.83 25.34
N ILE A 118 -18.21 -18.57 24.64
CA ILE A 118 -17.62 -19.51 23.70
C ILE A 118 -16.57 -20.32 24.48
N ILE A 119 -16.80 -21.64 24.59
CA ILE A 119 -15.79 -22.55 25.12
C ILE A 119 -14.85 -22.87 23.97
N ALA A 120 -13.65 -22.30 23.98
CA ALA A 120 -12.58 -22.73 23.11
C ALA A 120 -11.98 -24.02 23.69
N ILE A 121 -12.10 -25.12 22.94
CA ILE A 121 -11.40 -26.37 23.27
C ILE A 121 -10.12 -26.35 22.45
N ASP A 122 -8.99 -26.07 23.11
CA ASP A 122 -7.68 -26.28 22.50
C ASP A 122 -7.38 -27.78 22.50
N SER A 123 -7.19 -28.32 21.31
CA SER A 123 -6.65 -29.67 21.15
C SER A 123 -5.18 -29.65 21.59
N PRO A 124 -4.71 -30.61 22.41
CA PRO A 124 -3.29 -30.73 22.69
C PRO A 124 -2.54 -31.00 21.38
N ILE A 125 -1.45 -30.27 21.17
CA ILE A 125 -0.46 -30.49 20.10
C ILE A 125 0.12 -31.91 20.22
#